data_AF-A0A530HFU2-F1
#
_entry.id   AF-A0A530HFU2-F1
#
_cell.length_a   1.000
_cell.length_b   1.000
_cell.length_c   1.000
_cell.angle_alpha   90.00
_cell.angle_beta   90.00
_cell.angle_gamma   90.00
#
_symmetry.space_group_name_H-M   'P 1'
#
loop_
_entity.id
_entity.type
_entity.pdbx_description
1 polymer ?
#
loop_
_entity_poly.entity_id
_entity_poly.type
_entity_poly.pdbx_seq_one_letter_code
_entity_poly.pdbx_strand_id
1 'polypeptide(L)'
;MYFLTYIDADGESRDIGSVKIGQVGMEKPQRRPDIPERFEALEEQFFSLGQDDTYYAALNEIGPELRDRILEGLRDLAFDSDLFERA
;
A
#
# COMPACT_ATOMS: atom_id res chain seq x y z
N MET A 1 8.42 6.93 4.57
CA MET A 1 8.72 5.75 3.76
C MET A 1 8.32 4.54 4.58
N TYR A 2 7.63 3.59 3.97
CA TYR A 2 7.26 2.31 4.56
C TYR A 2 7.85 1.19 3.70
N PHE A 3 7.92 -0.01 4.26
CA PHE A 3 8.38 -1.20 3.56
C PHE A 3 7.32 -2.29 3.76
N LEU A 4 6.93 -2.95 2.66
CA LEU A 4 5.93 -3.99 2.67
C LEU A 4 6.61 -5.37 2.73
N THR A 5 6.26 -6.14 3.75
CA THR A 5 6.61 -7.56 3.86
C THR A 5 5.30 -8.35 3.93
N TYR A 6 5.17 -9.36 3.09
CA TYR A 6 4.06 -10.32 3.10
C TYR A 6 4.47 -11.57 3.88
N ILE A 7 3.56 -12.12 4.68
CA ILE A 7 3.76 -13.38 5.40
C ILE A 7 2.67 -14.34 4.95
N ASP A 8 3.05 -15.50 4.42
CA ASP A 8 2.11 -16.51 3.95
C ASP A 8 1.59 -17.42 5.08
N ALA A 9 0.75 -18.39 4.70
CA ALA A 9 0.11 -19.32 5.63
C ALA A 9 1.10 -20.27 6.31
N ASP A 10 2.26 -20.52 5.69
CA ASP A 10 3.34 -21.35 6.24
C ASP A 10 4.30 -20.52 7.12
N GLY A 11 4.08 -19.21 7.20
CA GLY A 11 4.89 -18.26 7.96
C GLY A 11 6.12 -17.77 7.21
N GLU A 12 6.25 -18.07 5.91
CA GLU A 12 7.36 -17.57 5.11
C GLU A 12 7.15 -16.09 4.80
N SER A 13 8.17 -15.29 5.08
CA SER A 13 8.16 -13.85 4.84
C SER A 13 8.77 -13.53 3.48
N ARG A 14 8.09 -12.67 2.72
CA ARG A 14 8.53 -12.17 1.43
C ARG A 14 8.57 -10.65 1.46
N ASP A 15 9.75 -10.11 1.26
CA ASP A 15 9.95 -8.67 1.15
C ASP A 15 9.51 -8.19 -0.23
N ILE A 16 8.50 -7.32 -0.26
CA ILE A 16 7.90 -6.82 -1.51
C ILE A 16 8.61 -5.55 -1.99
N GLY A 17 8.90 -4.62 -1.07
CA GLY A 17 9.60 -3.40 -1.40
C GLY A 17 9.09 -2.16 -0.68
N SER A 18 9.62 -1.00 -1.08
CA SER A 18 9.28 0.27 -0.47
C SER A 18 8.00 0.86 -1.06
N VAL A 19 7.16 1.39 -0.17
CA VAL A 19 5.90 2.05 -0.51
C VAL A 19 5.79 3.38 0.23
N LYS A 20 5.27 4.39 -0.47
CA LYS A 20 4.89 5.66 0.16
C LYS A 20 3.41 5.59 0.47
N ILE A 21 3.04 6.02 1.68
CA ILE A 21 1.66 6.16 2.08
C ILE A 21 1.45 7.63 2.43
N GLY A 22 0.34 8.19 1.96
CA GLY A 22 -0.12 9.55 2.22
C GLY A 22 -1.49 9.55 2.90
N GLN A 23 -1.84 10.70 3.47
CA GLN A 23 -3.15 10.94 4.07
C GLN A 23 -3.65 12.31 3.58
N VAL A 24 -4.92 12.37 3.20
CA VAL A 24 -5.61 13.61 2.83
C VAL A 24 -5.84 14.46 4.09
N GLY A 25 -5.65 15.77 3.97
CA GLY A 25 -5.91 16.70 5.06
C GLY A 25 -4.87 16.71 6.18
N MET A 26 -3.63 16.26 5.90
CA MET A 26 -2.54 16.34 6.88
C MET A 26 -2.28 17.79 7.31
N GLU A 27 -2.45 18.07 8.60
CA GLU A 27 -2.20 19.39 9.18
C GLU A 27 -0.77 19.52 9.72
N LYS A 28 -0.22 20.73 9.81
CA LYS A 28 1.03 20.94 10.57
C LYS A 28 0.69 20.85 12.07
N PRO A 29 1.42 20.06 12.89
CA PRO A 29 2.78 19.56 12.69
C PRO A 29 2.88 18.08 12.25
N GLN A 30 1.81 17.45 11.76
CA GLN A 30 1.79 16.04 11.35
C GLN A 30 2.92 15.74 10.35
N ARG A 31 3.83 14.83 10.73
CA ARG A 31 5.00 14.47 9.92
C ARG A 31 4.80 13.20 9.10
N ARG A 32 3.81 12.37 9.46
CA ARG A 32 3.50 11.07 8.85
C ARG A 32 1.99 10.81 8.89
N PRO A 33 1.45 10.05 7.93
CA PRO A 33 0.07 9.57 7.99
C PRO A 33 -0.22 8.85 9.31
N ASP A 34 -1.42 9.05 9.85
CA ASP A 34 -1.89 8.42 11.08
C ASP A 34 -2.50 7.04 10.80
N ILE A 35 -1.64 6.12 10.34
CA ILE A 35 -2.03 4.77 9.95
C ILE A 35 -2.24 3.93 11.22
N PRO A 36 -3.36 3.22 11.38
CA PRO A 36 -3.56 2.32 12.50
C PRO A 36 -2.53 1.18 12.51
N GLU A 37 -2.16 0.70 13.70
CA GLU A 37 -1.19 -0.41 13.84
C GLU A 37 -1.66 -1.72 13.18
N ARG A 38 -2.98 -1.89 13.05
CA ARG A 38 -3.62 -3.05 12.42
C ARG A 38 -4.88 -2.61 11.69
N PHE A 39 -5.08 -3.12 10.49
CA PHE A 39 -6.24 -2.84 9.64
C PHE A 39 -6.43 -3.98 8.63
N GLU A 40 -7.65 -4.15 8.13
CA GLU A 40 -7.91 -5.01 6.96
C GLU A 40 -7.69 -4.24 5.65
N ALA A 41 -8.08 -2.96 5.63
CA ALA A 41 -7.81 -2.01 4.56
C ALA A 41 -7.67 -0.60 5.17
N LEU A 42 -6.90 0.27 4.52
CA LEU A 42 -6.81 1.67 4.89
C LEU A 42 -8.11 2.41 4.55
N GLU A 43 -8.49 3.34 5.41
CA GLU A 43 -9.67 4.19 5.21
C GLU A 43 -9.51 5.13 3.99
N GLU A 44 -10.62 5.70 3.53
CA GLU A 44 -10.69 6.47 2.28
C GLU A 44 -9.75 7.68 2.20
N GLN A 45 -9.38 8.22 3.36
CA GLN A 45 -8.46 9.35 3.48
C GLN A 45 -7.00 8.99 3.20
N PHE A 46 -6.65 7.72 3.05
CA PHE A 46 -5.29 7.27 2.76
C PHE A 46 -5.11 6.91 1.29
N PHE A 47 -3.86 6.93 0.85
CA PHE A 47 -3.46 6.48 -0.49
C PHE A 47 -2.01 6.00 -0.47
N SER A 48 -1.65 5.10 -1.37
CA SER A 48 -0.29 4.61 -1.53
C SER A 48 0.27 4.75 -2.93
N LEU A 49 1.59 4.64 -3.04
CA LEU A 49 2.29 4.52 -4.31
C LEU A 49 3.57 3.70 -4.11
N GLY A 50 3.70 2.61 -4.88
CA GLY A 50 4.94 1.85 -5.00
C GLY A 50 6.11 2.72 -5.44
N GLN A 51 7.31 2.49 -4.88
CA GLN A 51 8.47 3.35 -5.16
C GLN A 51 9.01 3.21 -6.60
N ASP A 52 8.95 2.01 -7.17
CA ASP A 52 9.45 1.65 -8.49
C ASP A 52 8.73 0.41 -9.05
N ASP A 53 9.09 -0.01 -10.26
CA ASP A 53 8.51 -1.17 -10.95
C ASP A 53 8.78 -2.50 -10.25
N THR A 54 9.89 -2.62 -9.52
CA THR A 54 10.25 -3.85 -8.79
C THR A 54 9.25 -4.18 -7.69
N TYR A 55 8.64 -3.16 -7.07
CA TYR A 55 7.54 -3.33 -6.11
C TYR A 55 6.35 -4.07 -6.72
N TYR A 56 5.90 -3.65 -7.91
CA TYR A 56 4.77 -4.27 -8.59
C TYR A 56 5.15 -5.64 -9.18
N ALA A 57 6.39 -5.80 -9.63
CA ALA A 57 6.90 -7.10 -10.07
C ALA A 57 6.84 -8.14 -8.92
N ALA A 58 7.31 -7.78 -7.73
CA ALA A 58 7.26 -8.65 -6.55
C ALA A 58 5.82 -8.98 -6.12
N LEU A 59 4.89 -8.02 -6.20
CA LEU A 59 3.48 -8.31 -5.94
C LEU A 59 2.86 -9.25 -6.99
N ASN A 60 3.29 -9.21 -8.24
CA ASN A 60 2.81 -10.16 -9.25
C ASN A 60 3.26 -11.60 -8.96
N GLU A 61 4.37 -11.80 -8.25
CA GLU A 61 4.90 -13.13 -7.91
C GLU A 61 4.09 -13.84 -6.81
N ILE A 62 3.36 -13.10 -5.97
CA ILE A 62 2.52 -13.68 -4.90
C ILE A 62 1.10 -14.05 -5.38
N GLY A 63 0.75 -13.72 -6.64
CA GLY A 63 -0.51 -14.10 -7.28
C GLY A 63 -1.51 -12.94 -7.39
N PRO A 64 -2.36 -12.95 -8.45
CA PRO A 64 -3.19 -11.80 -8.80
C PRO A 64 -4.25 -11.47 -7.75
N GLU A 65 -4.91 -12.45 -7.13
CA GLU A 65 -5.94 -12.22 -6.12
C GLU A 65 -5.37 -11.53 -4.88
N LEU A 66 -4.17 -11.94 -4.45
CA LEU A 66 -3.51 -11.37 -3.28
C LEU A 66 -2.89 -10.01 -3.60
N ARG A 67 -2.27 -9.86 -4.77
CA ARG A 67 -1.81 -8.57 -5.29
C ARG A 67 -2.93 -7.55 -5.24
N ASP A 68 -4.07 -7.86 -5.85
CA ASP A 68 -5.20 -6.94 -5.98
C ASP A 68 -5.73 -6.58 -4.59
N ARG A 69 -5.90 -7.57 -3.70
CA ARG A 69 -6.29 -7.32 -2.30
C ARG A 69 -5.33 -6.40 -1.55
N ILE A 70 -4.01 -6.55 -1.76
CA ILE A 70 -3.01 -5.69 -1.11
C ILE A 70 -3.06 -4.27 -1.69
N LEU A 71 -3.12 -4.13 -3.01
CA LEU A 71 -3.14 -2.82 -3.68
C LEU A 71 -4.43 -2.05 -3.36
N GLU A 72 -5.58 -2.72 -3.36
CA GLU A 72 -6.86 -2.15 -2.92
C GLU A 72 -6.83 -1.78 -1.44
N GLY A 73 -6.33 -2.68 -0.58
CA GLY A 73 -6.25 -2.46 0.86
C GLY A 73 -5.30 -1.32 1.25
N LEU A 74 -4.25 -1.06 0.47
CA LEU A 74 -3.33 0.06 0.66
C LEU A 74 -3.77 1.34 -0.08
N ARG A 75 -4.84 1.25 -0.89
CA ARG A 75 -5.36 2.33 -1.73
C ARG A 75 -4.30 2.87 -2.71
N ASP A 76 -3.73 1.95 -3.49
CA ASP A 76 -2.64 2.27 -4.41
C ASP A 76 -3.12 3.07 -5.63
N LEU A 77 -2.52 4.24 -5.84
CA LEU A 77 -2.87 5.18 -6.90
C LEU A 77 -2.56 4.66 -8.32
N ALA A 78 -1.58 3.76 -8.48
CA ALA A 78 -1.24 3.22 -9.78
C ALA A 78 -2.16 2.06 -10.18
N PHE A 79 -2.74 1.39 -9.19
CA PHE A 79 -3.70 0.31 -9.40
C PHE A 79 -5.14 0.83 -9.54
N ASP A 80 -5.56 1.74 -8.66
CA ASP A 80 -6.91 2.31 -8.65
C ASP A 80 -6.99 3.56 -9.55
N SER A 81 -7.47 3.34 -10.77
CA SER A 81 -7.63 4.41 -11.77
C SER A 81 -8.65 5.49 -11.35
N ASP A 82 -9.62 5.15 -10.50
CA ASP A 82 -10.61 6.10 -9.99
C ASP A 82 -10.03 6.99 -8.87
N LEU A 83 -8.98 6.52 -8.18
CA LEU A 83 -8.25 7.29 -7.17
C LEU A 83 -7.35 8.36 -7.81
N PHE A 84 -6.77 8.05 -8.98
CA PHE A 84 -5.91 8.98 -9.73
C PHE A 84 -6.64 10.27 -10.15
N GLU A 85 -7.94 10.19 -10.45
CA GLU A 85 -8.74 11.38 -10.82
C GLU A 85 -9.14 12.26 -9.62
N ARG A 86 -9.04 11.74 -8.38
CA ARG A 86 -9.46 12.42 -7.14
C ARG A 86 -8.30 13.05 -6.34
N ALA A 87 -7.05 12.72 -6.67
CA ALA A 87 -5.83 13.18 -5.99
C ALA A 87 -5.20 14.38 -6.70
#